data_AF-A0A656PLL7-F1
#
_entry.id   AF-A0A656PLL7-F1
#
_cell.length_a   1.000
_cell.length_b   1.000
_cell.length_c   1.000
_cell.angle_alpha   90.00
_cell.angle_beta   90.00
_cell.angle_gamma   90.00
#
_symmetry.space_group_name_H-M   'P 1'
#
loop_
_entity.id
_entity.type
_entity.pdbx_description
1 polymer ?
#
loop_
_entity_poly.entity_id
_entity_poly.type
_entity_poly.pdbx_seq_one_letter_code
_entity_poly.pdbx_strand_id
1 'polypeptide(L)'
;MGVNKVFSGSDYREKVTILRYAVPLEERGCFTFFALELAKFSKRTEATEGNNFLHTSGIFPLIKTAHEDLLRTAYNKSGEVTKGKMRELVEYLKSNGSPAFDI
;
A
#
# COMPACT_ATOMS: atom_id res chain seq x y z
N MET A 1 -22.58 15.77 -8.84
CA MET A 1 -21.61 15.03 -9.69
C MET A 1 -20.35 14.84 -8.88
N GLY A 2 -20.19 13.67 -8.26
CA GLY A 2 -18.97 13.34 -7.51
C GLY A 2 -17.84 13.13 -8.50
N VAL A 3 -16.84 14.00 -8.49
CA VAL A 3 -15.64 13.82 -9.28
C VAL A 3 -14.97 12.57 -8.71
N ASN A 4 -15.04 11.45 -9.42
CA ASN A 4 -14.17 10.31 -9.16
C ASN A 4 -12.75 10.82 -9.35
N LYS A 5 -12.13 11.30 -8.27
CA LYS A 5 -10.71 11.67 -8.26
C LYS A 5 -9.97 10.40 -8.62
N VAL A 6 -9.55 10.32 -9.89
CA VAL A 6 -8.63 9.29 -10.35
C VAL A 6 -7.39 9.45 -9.48
N PHE A 7 -7.21 8.51 -8.55
CA PHE A 7 -6.09 8.52 -7.64
C PHE A 7 -4.80 8.53 -8.46
N SER A 8 -4.09 9.67 -8.44
CA SER A 8 -2.92 9.84 -9.28
C SER A 8 -1.69 9.27 -8.56
N GLY A 9 -0.82 8.58 -9.32
CA GLY A 9 0.45 8.10 -8.77
C GLY A 9 1.33 9.23 -8.22
N SER A 10 1.10 10.49 -8.63
CA SER A 10 1.74 11.69 -8.06
C SER A 10 1.29 11.98 -6.64
N ASP A 11 -0.01 11.93 -6.33
CA ASP A 11 -0.53 12.23 -4.99
C ASP A 11 -0.01 11.21 -3.97
N TYR A 12 0.10 9.93 -4.38
CA TYR A 12 0.72 8.90 -3.56
C TYR A 12 2.19 9.19 -3.26
N ARG A 13 2.98 9.56 -4.29
CA ARG A 13 4.41 9.86 -4.14
C ARG A 13 4.65 11.07 -3.24
N GLU A 14 3.81 12.09 -3.35
CA GLU A 14 3.86 13.26 -2.49
C GLU A 14 3.57 12.87 -1.03
N LYS A 15 2.48 12.12 -0.78
CA LYS A 15 2.15 11.65 0.56
C LYS A 15 3.28 10.79 1.16
N VAL A 16 3.83 9.84 0.40
CA VAL A 16 4.98 9.02 0.82
C VAL A 16 6.18 9.90 1.17
N THR A 17 6.46 10.91 0.36
CA THR A 17 7.60 11.81 0.59
C THR A 17 7.43 12.60 1.89
N ILE A 18 6.25 13.16 2.13
CA ILE A 18 5.91 13.88 3.38
C ILE A 18 6.09 12.96 4.59
N LEU A 19 5.51 11.76 4.54
CA LEU A 19 5.57 10.81 5.65
C LEU A 19 7.00 10.32 5.93
N ARG A 20 7.80 10.11 4.88
CA ARG A 20 9.19 9.67 4.99
C ARG A 20 10.06 10.66 5.77
N TYR A 21 9.77 11.95 5.72
CA TYR A 21 10.52 12.94 6.51
C TYR A 21 10.31 12.77 8.02
N ALA A 22 9.14 12.29 8.44
CA ALA A 22 8.82 12.00 9.83
C ALA A 22 9.32 10.62 10.32
N VAL A 23 9.88 9.80 9.43
CA VAL A 23 10.42 8.47 9.76
C VAL A 23 11.90 8.58 10.20
N PRO A 24 12.30 7.90 11.29
CA PRO A 24 13.70 7.80 11.72
C PRO A 24 14.61 7.36 10.56
N LEU A 25 15.80 7.94 10.47
CA LEU A 25 16.67 7.77 9.30
C LEU A 25 17.00 6.29 9.02
N GLU A 26 17.22 5.53 10.09
CA GLU A 26 17.51 4.08 10.08
C GLU A 26 16.36 3.24 9.51
N GLU A 27 15.11 3.71 9.67
CA GLU A 27 13.90 2.99 9.25
C GLU A 27 13.32 3.49 7.92
N ARG A 28 13.88 4.56 7.34
CA ARG A 28 13.42 5.11 6.05
C ARG A 28 13.45 4.07 4.93
N GLY A 29 14.40 3.14 4.97
CA GLY A 29 14.46 2.02 4.04
C GLY A 29 13.24 1.09 4.17
N CYS A 30 12.89 0.73 5.40
CA CYS A 30 11.72 -0.10 5.69
C CYS A 30 10.41 0.59 5.27
N PHE A 31 10.27 1.87 5.60
CA PHE A 31 9.12 2.67 5.16
C PHE A 31 9.01 2.76 3.62
N THR A 32 10.12 3.01 2.94
CA THR A 32 10.15 3.10 1.47
C THR A 32 9.78 1.77 0.82
N PHE A 33 10.29 0.66 1.36
CA PHE A 33 9.94 -0.69 0.93
C PHE A 33 8.44 -0.95 1.10
N PHE A 34 7.90 -0.66 2.29
CA PHE A 34 6.48 -0.81 2.59
C PHE A 34 5.61 0.00 1.62
N ALA A 35 5.94 1.27 1.39
CA ALA A 35 5.21 2.14 0.47
C ALA A 35 5.25 1.63 -0.99
N LEU A 36 6.37 1.05 -1.43
CA LEU A 36 6.48 0.46 -2.77
C LEU A 36 5.62 -0.79 -2.91
N GLU A 37 5.68 -1.71 -1.94
CA GLU A 37 4.88 -2.92 -1.97
C GLU A 37 3.38 -2.63 -1.85
N LEU A 38 3.00 -1.63 -1.05
CA LEU A 38 1.60 -1.21 -0.91
C LEU A 38 1.05 -0.62 -2.22
N ALA A 39 1.86 0.16 -2.94
CA ALA A 39 1.48 0.68 -4.26
C ALA A 39 1.30 -0.44 -5.29
N LYS A 40 2.20 -1.42 -5.29
CA LYS A 40 2.09 -2.60 -6.16
C LYS A 40 0.84 -3.42 -5.83
N PHE A 41 0.55 -3.60 -4.55
CA PHE A 41 -0.62 -4.32 -4.06
C PHE A 41 -1.93 -3.65 -4.51
N SER A 42 -2.07 -2.34 -4.29
CA SER A 42 -3.25 -1.58 -4.71
C SER A 42 -3.44 -1.65 -6.22
N LYS A 43 -2.39 -1.38 -7.01
CA LYS A 43 -2.47 -1.44 -8.48
C LYS A 43 -2.82 -2.83 -9.01
N ARG A 44 -2.27 -3.90 -8.40
CA ARG A 44 -2.57 -5.28 -8.80
C ARG A 44 -4.00 -5.68 -8.42
N THR A 45 -4.48 -5.25 -7.26
CA THR A 45 -5.85 -5.56 -6.83
C THR A 45 -6.86 -4.86 -7.73
N GLU A 46 -6.68 -3.56 -8.04
CA GLU A 46 -7.53 -2.83 -9.00
C GLU A 46 -7.54 -3.49 -10.38
N ALA A 47 -6.37 -3.89 -10.90
CA ALA A 47 -6.26 -4.54 -12.21
C ALA A 47 -6.90 -5.94 -12.24
N THR A 48 -6.98 -6.63 -11.09
CA THR A 48 -7.49 -8.00 -11.02
C THR A 48 -8.97 -8.06 -10.70
N GLU A 49 -9.50 -7.13 -9.90
CA GLU A 49 -10.95 -6.98 -9.71
C GLU A 49 -11.65 -6.68 -11.05
N GLY A 50 -10.96 -6.05 -12.00
CA GLY A 50 -11.43 -5.88 -13.38
C GLY A 50 -11.27 -7.11 -14.29
N ASN A 51 -10.65 -8.21 -13.82
CA ASN A 51 -10.26 -9.34 -14.65
C ASN A 51 -10.61 -10.71 -14.03
N ASN A 52 -11.86 -11.14 -14.26
CA ASN A 52 -12.45 -12.38 -13.74
C ASN A 52 -11.62 -13.65 -13.96
N PHE A 53 -10.81 -13.72 -15.03
CA PHE A 53 -9.98 -14.88 -15.35
C PHE A 53 -8.86 -15.14 -14.31
N LEU A 54 -8.28 -14.07 -13.78
CA LEU A 54 -7.21 -14.15 -12.78
C LEU A 54 -7.75 -14.58 -11.41
N HIS A 55 -9.00 -14.24 -11.10
CA HIS A 55 -9.70 -14.74 -9.92
C HIS A 55 -9.97 -16.24 -10.01
N THR A 56 -10.45 -16.72 -11.15
CA THR A 56 -10.81 -18.14 -11.35
C THR A 56 -9.61 -19.09 -11.44
N SER A 57 -8.42 -18.59 -11.78
CA SER A 57 -7.20 -19.38 -11.90
C SER A 57 -6.45 -19.60 -10.58
N GLY A 58 -6.90 -19.00 -9.46
CA GLY A 58 -6.28 -19.18 -8.14
C GLY A 58 -4.90 -18.53 -7.96
N ILE A 59 -4.33 -17.95 -9.01
CA ILE A 59 -3.03 -17.26 -9.00
C ILE A 59 -3.12 -15.92 -8.24
N PHE A 60 -4.22 -15.20 -8.40
CA PHE A 60 -4.41 -13.91 -7.74
C PHE A 60 -4.43 -14.00 -6.20
N PRO A 61 -5.18 -14.93 -5.57
CA PRO A 61 -5.11 -15.17 -4.13
C PRO A 61 -3.68 -15.37 -3.60
N LEU A 62 -2.86 -16.17 -4.29
CA LEU A 62 -1.48 -16.43 -3.86
C LEU A 62 -0.60 -15.18 -3.92
N ILE A 63 -0.71 -14.40 -5.00
CA ILE A 63 0.04 -13.14 -5.16
C ILE A 63 -0.42 -12.12 -4.11
N LYS A 64 -1.73 -12.06 -3.83
CA LYS A 64 -2.30 -11.19 -2.80
C LYS A 64 -1.70 -11.54 -1.43
N THR A 65 -1.76 -12.80 -1.03
CA THR A 65 -1.20 -13.27 0.26
C THR A 65 0.29 -12.99 0.38
N ALA A 66 1.08 -13.23 -0.67
CA ALA A 66 2.52 -12.96 -0.64
C ALA A 66 2.84 -11.46 -0.41
N HIS A 67 2.10 -10.55 -1.05
CA HIS A 67 2.27 -9.11 -0.80
C HIS A 67 1.81 -8.71 0.61
N GLU A 68 0.71 -9.28 1.10
CA GLU A 68 0.23 -9.05 2.47
C GLU A 68 1.27 -9.49 3.50
N ASP A 69 1.92 -10.64 3.31
CA ASP A 69 2.96 -11.14 4.21
C ASP A 69 4.20 -10.25 4.22
N LEU A 70 4.62 -9.73 3.05
CA LEU A 70 5.71 -8.76 2.95
C LEU A 70 5.38 -7.46 3.69
N LEU A 71 4.15 -6.96 3.53
CA LEU A 71 3.68 -5.76 4.21
C LEU A 71 3.58 -5.97 5.73
N ARG A 72 3.04 -7.10 6.20
CA ARG A 72 3.01 -7.48 7.62
C ARG A 72 4.41 -7.58 8.20
N THR A 73 5.34 -8.18 7.47
CA THR A 73 6.73 -8.35 7.91
C THR A 73 7.44 -7.01 8.05
N ALA A 74 7.31 -6.12 7.05
CA ALA A 74 7.91 -4.79 7.11
C ALA A 74 7.30 -3.94 8.25
N TYR A 75 5.98 -4.01 8.42
CA TYR A 75 5.28 -3.34 9.51
C TYR A 75 5.77 -3.82 10.88
N ASN A 76 5.81 -5.14 11.10
CA ASN A 76 6.19 -5.72 12.39
C ASN A 76 7.65 -5.47 12.77
N LYS A 77 8.54 -5.36 11.78
CA LYS A 77 9.97 -5.06 11.98
C LYS A 77 10.28 -3.57 12.21
N SER A 78 9.30 -2.69 12.01
CA SER A 78 9.46 -1.25 12.15
C SER A 78 9.19 -0.79 13.58
N GLY A 79 9.80 0.33 13.98
CA GLY A 79 9.51 1.04 15.22
C GLY A 79 8.15 1.75 15.18
N GLU A 80 7.68 2.18 16.35
CA GLU A 80 6.33 2.74 16.53
C GLU A 80 6.05 3.98 15.67
N VAL A 81 7.04 4.87 15.50
CA VAL A 81 6.91 6.06 14.66
C VAL A 81 6.64 5.65 13.21
N THR A 82 7.44 4.73 12.69
CA THR A 82 7.33 4.24 11.32
C THR A 82 6.02 3.47 11.10
N LYS A 83 5.63 2.62 12.04
CA LYS A 83 4.32 1.94 12.03
C LYS A 83 3.17 2.93 11.98
N GLY A 84 3.25 4.01 12.76
CA GLY A 84 2.30 5.12 12.70
C GLY A 84 2.18 5.72 11.30
N LYS A 85 3.31 5.94 10.62
CA LYS A 85 3.34 6.47 9.25
C LYS A 85 2.89 5.47 8.20
N MET A 86 3.16 4.17 8.39
CA MET A 86 2.63 3.10 7.54
C MET A 86 1.11 3.00 7.64
N ARG A 87 0.53 3.11 8.85
CA ARG A 87 -0.93 3.17 9.06
C ARG A 87 -1.54 4.39 8.38
N GLU A 88 -0.94 5.57 8.56
CA GLU A 88 -1.40 6.80 7.90
C GLU A 88 -1.41 6.66 6.37
N LEU A 89 -0.42 5.96 5.80
CA LEU A 89 -0.36 5.69 4.37
C LEU A 89 -1.45 4.70 3.90
N VAL A 90 -1.74 3.68 4.70
CA VAL A 90 -2.83 2.72 4.42
C VAL A 90 -4.20 3.40 4.50
N GLU A 91 -4.45 4.21 5.53
CA GLU A 91 -5.69 4.98 5.67
C GLU A 91 -5.87 5.99 4.53
N TYR A 92 -4.78 6.60 4.08
CA TYR A 92 -4.80 7.46 2.90
C TYR A 92 -5.23 6.71 1.63
N LEU A 93 -4.80 5.47 1.43
CA LEU A 93 -5.29 4.67 0.29
C LEU A 93 -6.76 4.27 0.44
N LYS A 94 -7.18 3.84 1.65
CA LYS A 94 -8.58 3.49 1.94
C LYS A 94 -9.53 4.65 1.68
N SER A 95 -9.18 5.84 2.14
CA SER A 95 -9.99 7.05 1.97
C SER A 95 -10.11 7.53 0.52
N ASN A 96 -9.16 7.12 -0.35
CA ASN A 96 -9.21 7.39 -1.79
C ASN A 96 -9.87 6.26 -2.60
N GLY A 97 -10.45 5.25 -1.94
CA GLY A 97 -11.18 4.16 -2.60
C GLY A 97 -10.30 3.08 -3.22
N SER A 98 -8.99 3.06 -2.94
CA SER A 98 -8.11 2.00 -3.39
C SER A 98 -8.19 0.79 -2.45
N PRO A 99 -8.17 -0.44 -2.99
CA PRO A 99 -8.11 -1.66 -2.19
C PRO A 99 -6.84 -1.64 -1.35
N ALA A 100 -7.03 -1.65 -0.03
CA ALA A 100 -5.96 -1.46 0.93
C ALA A 100 -5.76 -2.70 1.78
N PHE A 101 -4.52 -2.86 2.19
CA PHE A 101 -4.05 -3.85 3.15
C PHE A 101 -4.59 -3.56 4.56
N ASP A 102 -5.05 -4.60 5.28
CA ASP A 102 -5.45 -4.50 6.68
C ASP A 102 -4.26 -4.78 7.61
N ILE A 103 -3.74 -3.70 8.19
CA ILE A 103 -2.71 -3.68 9.24
C ILE A 103 -3.34 -3.95 10.60
#